data_AF-A0A0G1GK02-F1
#
_entry.id   AF-A0A0G1GK02-F1
#
_cell.length_a   1.000
_cell.length_b   1.000
_cell.length_c   1.000
_cell.angle_alpha   90.00
_cell.angle_beta   90.00
_cell.angle_gamma   90.00
#
_symmetry.space_group_name_H-M   'P 1'
#
loop_
_entity.id
_entity.type
_entity.pdbx_description
1 polymer ?
#
loop_
_entity_poly.entity_id
_entity_poly.type
_entity_poly.pdbx_seq_one_letter_code
_entity_poly.pdbx_strand_id
1 'polypeptide(L)'
;MERKIHERKKRYGRLLVVAAINWALIGLMIWKVDPELIRDFFFPGSYLPMTLLLAGGIFWLLSILFMSSKRAARWTVGIMVFLFLRIWGLGSLLNASLIFGLLLISEIYLHKEKKRPAADSDITLNK
;
A
#
# COMPACT_ATOMS: atom_id res chain seq x y z
N MET A 1 9.45 -26.85 -14.24
CA MET A 1 8.84 -25.50 -14.29
C MET A 1 7.49 -25.44 -13.57
N GLU A 2 6.72 -26.54 -13.52
CA GLU A 2 5.36 -26.61 -12.92
C GLU A 2 5.27 -26.37 -11.41
N ARG A 3 6.24 -26.83 -10.60
CA ARG A 3 6.23 -26.57 -9.13
C ARG A 3 6.16 -25.07 -8.79
N LYS A 4 6.82 -24.22 -9.58
CA LYS A 4 6.81 -22.75 -9.39
C LYS A 4 5.46 -22.09 -9.71
N ILE A 5 4.60 -22.75 -10.49
CA ILE A 5 3.25 -22.26 -10.81
C ILE A 5 2.29 -22.61 -9.67
N HIS A 6 2.40 -23.83 -9.13
CA HIS A 6 1.56 -24.29 -8.02
C HIS A 6 1.81 -23.51 -6.72
N GLU A 7 3.09 -23.27 -6.39
CA GLU A 7 3.47 -22.44 -5.23
C GLU A 7 2.98 -20.99 -5.34
N ARG A 8 3.01 -20.42 -6.55
CA ARG A 8 2.45 -19.09 -6.78
C ARG A 8 0.95 -19.07 -6.53
N LYS A 9 0.18 -19.99 -7.13
CA LYS A 9 -1.28 -20.10 -6.92
C LYS A 9 -1.65 -20.25 -5.44
N LYS A 10 -0.93 -21.08 -4.68
CA LYS A 10 -1.16 -21.28 -3.23
C LYS A 10 -0.92 -20.00 -2.43
N ARG A 11 0.12 -19.23 -2.77
CA ARG A 11 0.41 -17.94 -2.14
C ARG A 11 -0.66 -16.88 -2.44
N TYR A 12 -1.15 -16.82 -3.68
CA TYR A 12 -2.24 -15.92 -4.08
C TYR A 12 -3.56 -16.27 -3.40
N GLY A 13 -3.89 -17.56 -3.28
CA GLY A 13 -5.08 -18.01 -2.54
C GLY A 13 -5.05 -17.52 -1.09
N ARG A 14 -3.91 -17.67 -0.41
CA ARG A 14 -3.74 -17.17 0.97
C ARG A 14 -3.88 -15.64 1.06
N LEU A 15 -3.29 -14.89 0.11
CA LEU A 15 -3.43 -13.43 0.05
C LEU A 15 -4.89 -13.00 -0.11
N LEU A 16 -5.65 -13.71 -0.94
CA LEU A 16 -7.05 -13.42 -1.21
C LEU A 16 -7.92 -13.68 0.02
N VAL A 17 -7.66 -14.74 0.77
CA VAL A 17 -8.32 -15.00 2.06
C VAL A 17 -8.01 -13.89 3.08
N VAL A 18 -6.75 -13.48 3.20
CA VAL A 18 -6.36 -12.39 4.11
C VAL A 18 -7.04 -11.07 3.73
N ALA A 19 -7.10 -10.76 2.42
CA ALA A 19 -7.80 -9.59 1.91
C ALA A 19 -9.30 -9.64 2.24
N ALA A 20 -9.95 -10.78 1.99
CA ALA A 20 -11.37 -10.98 2.27
C ALA A 20 -11.70 -10.83 3.77
N ILE A 21 -10.87 -11.42 4.64
CA ILE A 21 -11.02 -11.26 6.10
C ILE A 21 -10.87 -9.78 6.50
N ASN A 22 -9.86 -9.09 5.97
CA ASN A 22 -9.65 -7.69 6.29
C ASN A 22 -10.84 -6.81 5.87
N TRP A 23 -11.38 -7.01 4.66
CA TRP A 23 -12.57 -6.30 4.20
C TRP A 23 -13.83 -6.65 5.00
N ALA A 24 -13.98 -7.91 5.43
CA ALA A 24 -15.05 -8.30 6.33
C ALA A 24 -14.94 -7.60 7.69
N LEU A 25 -13.73 -7.46 8.24
CA LEU A 25 -13.49 -6.72 9.48
C LEU A 25 -13.83 -5.22 9.33
N ILE A 26 -13.47 -4.60 8.21
CA ILE A 26 -13.87 -3.21 7.90
C ILE A 26 -15.40 -3.11 7.88
N GLY A 27 -16.09 -4.01 7.17
CA GLY A 27 -17.55 -4.03 7.12
C GLY A 27 -18.19 -4.22 8.49
N LEU A 28 -17.64 -5.11 9.32
CA LEU A 28 -18.11 -5.34 10.68
C LEU A 28 -17.88 -4.12 11.57
N MET A 29 -16.74 -3.44 11.46
CA MET A 29 -16.49 -2.20 12.20
C MET A 29 -17.50 -1.11 11.83
N ILE A 30 -17.77 -0.93 10.52
CA ILE A 30 -18.75 0.06 10.06
C ILE A 30 -20.16 -0.27 10.55
N TRP A 31 -20.51 -1.56 10.63
CA TRP A 31 -21.86 -1.98 11.00
C TRP A 31 -22.12 -2.03 12.51
N LYS A 32 -21.11 -2.42 13.30
CA LYS A 32 -21.29 -2.75 14.73
C LYS A 32 -20.62 -1.80 15.69
N VAL A 33 -19.69 -0.96 15.23
CA VAL A 33 -18.88 -0.15 16.12
C VAL A 33 -19.23 1.31 15.92
N ASP A 34 -19.72 1.94 16.99
CA ASP A 34 -19.96 3.37 16.96
C ASP A 34 -18.64 4.13 16.79
N PRO A 35 -18.57 5.10 15.87
CA PRO A 35 -17.36 5.85 15.60
C PRO A 35 -16.86 6.62 16.83
N GLU A 36 -17.77 6.98 17.73
CA GLU A 36 -17.47 7.65 18.99
C GLU A 36 -16.71 6.74 19.98
N LEU A 37 -16.96 5.43 19.95
CA LEU A 37 -16.26 4.46 20.81
C LEU A 37 -14.80 4.21 20.39
N ILE A 38 -14.47 4.39 19.11
CA ILE A 38 -13.13 4.12 18.57
C ILE A 38 -12.23 5.36 18.62
N ARG A 39 -12.83 6.55 18.71
CA ARG A 39 -12.17 7.85 18.61
C ARG A 39 -11.04 8.05 19.61
N ASP A 40 -11.07 7.37 20.76
CA ASP A 40 -10.13 7.59 21.86
C ASP A 40 -9.29 6.34 22.23
N PHE A 41 -9.24 5.33 21.36
CA PHE A 41 -8.62 4.04 21.71
C PHE A 41 -7.10 4.11 21.97
N PHE A 42 -6.40 5.12 21.43
CA PHE A 42 -4.94 5.30 21.63
C PHE A 42 -4.54 6.77 21.81
N PHE A 43 -5.12 7.67 21.02
CA PHE A 43 -5.02 9.12 21.21
C PHE A 43 -6.42 9.74 21.09
N PRO A 44 -6.74 10.78 21.89
CA PRO A 44 -8.03 11.43 21.81
C PRO A 44 -8.26 12.03 20.42
N GLY A 45 -9.38 11.68 19.78
CA GLY A 45 -9.69 12.12 18.42
C GLY A 45 -9.00 11.32 17.29
N SER A 46 -8.31 10.22 17.59
CA SER A 46 -7.60 9.42 16.59
C SER A 46 -8.40 8.19 16.15
N TYR A 47 -8.75 8.13 14.86
CA TYR A 47 -9.35 6.96 14.23
C TYR A 47 -8.29 5.94 13.77
N LEU A 48 -7.25 5.71 14.59
CA LEU A 48 -6.08 4.90 14.23
C LEU A 48 -6.43 3.45 13.86
N PRO A 49 -7.25 2.70 14.63
CA PRO A 49 -7.60 1.33 14.27
C PRO A 49 -8.29 1.24 12.90
N MET A 50 -9.21 2.17 12.63
CA MET A 50 -9.94 2.23 11.36
C MET A 50 -9.02 2.61 10.20
N THR A 51 -8.14 3.60 10.41
CA THR A 51 -7.15 4.03 9.42
C THR A 51 -6.20 2.89 9.06
N LEU A 52 -5.74 2.12 10.04
CA LEU A 52 -4.83 1.00 9.83
C LEU A 52 -5.53 -0.16 9.11
N LEU A 53 -6.77 -0.46 9.48
CA LEU A 53 -7.58 -1.46 8.78
C LEU A 53 -7.80 -1.07 7.33
N LEU A 54 -8.18 0.19 7.07
CA LEU A 54 -8.36 0.70 5.71
C LEU A 54 -7.05 0.65 4.91
N ALA A 55 -5.93 1.08 5.49
CA ALA A 55 -4.60 0.98 4.87
C ALA A 55 -4.26 -0.48 4.55
N GLY A 56 -4.54 -1.40 5.46
CA GLY A 56 -4.39 -2.84 5.25
C GLY A 56 -5.25 -3.35 4.09
N GLY A 57 -6.54 -3.00 4.05
CA GLY A 57 -7.46 -3.40 3.00
C GLY A 57 -7.04 -2.93 1.62
N ILE A 58 -6.66 -1.65 1.51
CA ILE A 58 -6.09 -1.07 0.28
C ILE A 58 -4.80 -1.78 -0.12
N PHE A 59 -3.90 -2.00 0.85
CA PHE A 59 -2.63 -2.70 0.61
C PHE A 59 -2.85 -4.10 0.06
N TRP A 60 -3.68 -4.93 0.70
CA TRP A 60 -3.92 -6.29 0.26
C TRP A 60 -4.54 -6.33 -1.13
N LEU A 61 -5.51 -5.44 -1.40
CA LEU A 61 -6.15 -5.32 -2.71
C LEU A 61 -5.13 -4.94 -3.80
N LEU A 62 -4.29 -3.93 -3.56
CA LEU A 62 -3.23 -3.53 -4.49
C LEU A 62 -2.13 -4.57 -4.63
N SER A 63 -1.84 -5.34 -3.58
CA SER A 63 -0.83 -6.42 -3.60
C SER A 63 -1.27 -7.55 -4.52
N ILE A 64 -2.58 -7.85 -4.53
CA ILE A 64 -3.20 -8.79 -5.47
C ILE A 64 -3.18 -8.18 -6.88
N LEU A 65 -3.62 -6.93 -7.05
CA LEU A 65 -3.73 -6.26 -8.35
C LEU A 65 -2.39 -6.11 -9.07
N PHE A 66 -1.36 -5.62 -8.36
CA PHE A 66 -0.03 -5.41 -8.94
C PHE A 66 0.89 -6.62 -8.86
N MET A 67 0.44 -7.71 -8.22
CA MET A 67 1.27 -8.88 -7.91
C MET A 67 2.62 -8.54 -7.25
N SER A 68 2.69 -7.40 -6.53
CA SER A 68 3.93 -6.86 -5.99
C SER A 68 3.67 -6.07 -4.71
N SER A 69 4.19 -6.58 -3.59
CA SER A 69 4.05 -5.92 -2.29
C SER A 69 4.78 -4.58 -2.22
N LYS A 70 5.92 -4.43 -2.91
CA LYS A 70 6.67 -3.16 -2.95
C LYS A 70 5.91 -2.07 -3.71
N ARG A 71 5.24 -2.45 -4.81
CA ARG A 71 4.40 -1.52 -5.57
C ARG A 71 3.15 -1.18 -4.77
N ALA A 72 2.46 -2.19 -4.25
CA ALA A 72 1.27 -1.99 -3.42
C ALA A 72 1.50 -1.09 -2.21
N ALA A 73 2.61 -1.27 -1.48
CA ALA A 73 2.94 -0.44 -0.32
C ALA A 73 3.06 1.05 -0.68
N ARG A 74 3.80 1.38 -1.76
CA ARG A 74 3.99 2.77 -2.19
C ARG A 74 2.66 3.42 -2.59
N TRP A 75 1.86 2.71 -3.38
CA TRP A 75 0.54 3.20 -3.79
C TRP A 75 -0.42 3.34 -2.60
N THR A 76 -0.36 2.42 -1.64
CA THR A 76 -1.14 2.51 -0.39
C THR A 76 -0.77 3.77 0.39
N VAL A 77 0.51 4.02 0.60
CA VAL A 77 0.99 5.23 1.29
C VAL A 77 0.48 6.49 0.58
N GLY A 78 0.61 6.56 -0.74
CA GLY A 78 0.12 7.70 -1.50
C GLY A 78 -1.39 7.92 -1.39
N ILE A 79 -2.19 6.85 -1.48
CA ILE A 79 -3.65 6.91 -1.29
C ILE A 79 -3.99 7.36 0.12
N MET A 80 -3.32 6.80 1.15
CA MET A 80 -3.56 7.18 2.54
C MET A 80 -3.21 8.64 2.82
N VAL A 81 -2.10 9.15 2.27
CA VAL A 81 -1.73 10.57 2.35
C VAL A 81 -2.80 11.45 1.71
N PHE A 82 -3.30 11.08 0.54
CA PHE A 82 -4.38 11.82 -0.12
C PHE A 82 -5.67 11.83 0.71
N LEU A 83 -6.09 10.67 1.24
CA LEU A 83 -7.28 10.56 2.09
C LEU A 83 -7.14 11.41 3.37
N PHE A 84 -5.95 11.44 3.95
CA PHE A 84 -5.66 12.25 5.13
C PHE A 84 -5.75 13.76 4.82
N LEU A 85 -5.16 14.19 3.71
CA LEU A 85 -5.31 15.57 3.21
C LEU A 85 -6.77 15.91 2.93
N ARG A 86 -7.56 14.96 2.40
CA ARG A 86 -8.99 15.14 2.14
C ARG A 86 -9.77 15.39 3.43
N ILE A 87 -9.47 14.68 4.51
CA ILE A 87 -10.09 14.89 5.84
C ILE A 87 -9.79 16.30 6.36
N TRP A 88 -8.58 16.82 6.14
CA TRP A 88 -8.20 18.19 6.52
C TRP A 88 -8.69 19.28 5.56
N GLY A 89 -9.53 18.95 4.58
CA GLY A 89 -10.04 19.92 3.60
C GLY A 89 -9.04 20.33 2.51
N LEU A 90 -7.83 19.74 2.53
CA LEU A 90 -6.76 19.98 1.55
C LEU A 90 -6.81 18.99 0.38
N GLY A 91 -7.69 17.99 0.38
CA GLY A 91 -7.77 16.98 -0.69
C GLY A 91 -8.45 17.49 -1.96
N SER A 92 -7.77 18.37 -2.70
CA SER A 92 -8.20 18.87 -4.01
C SER A 92 -7.74 17.95 -5.15
N LEU A 93 -8.33 18.11 -6.34
CA LEU A 93 -7.89 17.42 -7.56
C LEU A 93 -6.41 17.73 -7.89
N LEU A 94 -5.96 18.95 -7.59
CA LEU A 94 -4.56 19.36 -7.75
C LEU A 94 -3.64 18.57 -6.82
N ASN A 95 -4.03 18.39 -5.55
CA ASN A 95 -3.23 17.60 -4.61
C ASN A 95 -3.22 16.12 -4.98
N ALA A 96 -4.33 15.60 -5.53
CA ALA A 96 -4.38 14.24 -6.07
C ALA A 96 -3.38 14.06 -7.24
N SER A 97 -3.34 14.99 -8.19
CA SER A 97 -2.44 14.91 -9.34
C SER A 97 -0.96 15.06 -8.94
N LEU A 98 -0.66 15.94 -7.99
CA LEU A 98 0.68 16.09 -7.40
C LEU A 98 1.17 14.79 -6.75
N ILE A 99 0.36 14.19 -5.89
CA ILE A 99 0.70 12.92 -5.23
C ILE A 99 0.88 11.82 -6.27
N PHE A 100 -0.03 11.73 -7.24
CA PHE A 100 0.07 10.74 -8.32
C PHE A 100 1.34 10.90 -9.15
N GLY A 101 1.70 12.13 -9.53
CA GLY A 101 2.93 12.45 -10.24
C GLY A 101 4.17 12.06 -9.43
N LEU A 102 4.19 12.38 -8.13
CA LEU A 102 5.28 12.00 -7.23
C LEU A 102 5.45 10.48 -7.14
N LEU A 103 4.35 9.74 -7.01
CA LEU A 103 4.35 8.28 -7.00
C LEU A 103 4.92 7.72 -8.32
N LEU A 104 4.47 8.23 -9.47
CA LEU A 104 4.97 7.79 -10.77
C LEU A 104 6.46 8.06 -10.95
N ILE A 105 6.93 9.26 -10.60
CA ILE A 105 8.36 9.61 -10.68
C ILE A 105 9.19 8.69 -9.78
N SER A 106 8.73 8.45 -8.55
CA SER A 106 9.39 7.51 -7.62
C SER A 106 9.44 6.10 -8.19
N GLU A 107 8.39 5.68 -8.91
CA GLU A 107 8.32 4.38 -9.55
C GLU A 107 9.32 4.24 -10.69
N ILE A 108 9.44 5.26 -11.54
CA ILE A 108 10.40 5.29 -12.64
C ILE A 108 11.84 5.31 -12.11
N TYR A 109 12.13 6.14 -11.12
CA TYR A 109 13.49 6.30 -10.58
C TYR A 109 14.01 4.99 -9.95
N LEU A 110 13.21 4.38 -9.07
CA LEU A 110 13.57 3.10 -8.43
C LEU A 110 13.70 1.96 -9.44
N HIS A 111 12.94 2.00 -10.54
CA HIS A 111 13.07 1.01 -11.61
C HIS A 111 14.36 1.20 -12.42
N LYS A 112 14.81 2.46 -12.59
CA LYS A 112 16.07 2.81 -13.27
C LYS A 112 17.29 2.36 -12.47
N GLU A 113 17.29 2.56 -11.15
CA GLU A 113 18.38 2.09 -10.28
C GLU A 113 18.51 0.57 -10.28
N LYS A 114 17.40 -0.17 -10.25
CA LYS A 114 17.42 -1.63 -10.33
C LYS A 114 18.04 -2.17 -11.63
N LYS A 115 17.99 -1.38 -12.71
CA LYS A 115 18.58 -1.73 -14.01
C LYS A 115 20.02 -1.31 -14.19
N ARG A 116 20.60 -0.48 -13.30
CA ARG A 116 22.05 -0.28 -13.24
C ARG A 116 22.64 -1.53 -12.58
N PRO A 117 23.24 -2.47 -13.33
CA PRO A 117 24.03 -3.50 -12.68
C PRO A 117 25.23 -2.79 -12.03
N ALA A 118 25.85 -3.44 -11.04
CA ALA A 118 27.13 -3.05 -10.47
C ALA A 118 28.27 -3.14 -11.52
N ALA A 119 28.12 -2.48 -12.66
CA ALA A 119 29.11 -2.41 -13.74
C ALA A 119 30.19 -1.35 -13.48
N ASP A 120 30.12 -0.66 -12.34
CA ASP A 120 31.05 0.40 -11.97
C ASP A 120 32.01 -0.01 -10.83
N SER A 121 31.87 -1.24 -10.29
CA SER A 121 32.81 -1.77 -9.29
C SER A 121 33.94 -2.62 -9.89
N ASP A 122 33.88 -2.99 -11.18
CA ASP A 122 34.89 -3.82 -11.83
C ASP A 122 35.96 -3.01 -12.60
N ILE A 123 35.79 -1.69 -12.75
CA ILE A 123 36.73 -0.84 -13.49
C ILE A 123 37.83 -0.25 -12.58
N THR A 124 37.66 -0.29 -11.26
CA THR A 124 38.61 0.32 -10.30
C THR A 124 39.64 -0.64 -9.71
N LEU A 125 39.56 -1.95 -10.00
CA LEU A 125 40.52 -2.97 -9.53
C LEU A 125 41.63 -3.30 -10.53
N ASN A 126 41.65 -2.64 -11.69
CA ASN A 126 42.72 -2.78 -12.67
C ASN A 126 43.33 -1.42 -13.02
N LYS A 127 43.97 -0.80 -12.03
CA LYS A 127 44.95 0.28 -12.22
C LYS A 127 46.06 0.16 -11.19
#